data_AF-A0A962Q962-F1
#
_entry.id   AF-A0A962Q962-F1
#
_cell.length_a   1.000
_cell.length_b   1.000
_cell.length_c   1.000
_cell.angle_alpha   90.00
_cell.angle_beta   90.00
_cell.angle_gamma   90.00
#
_symmetry.space_group_name_H-M   'P 1'
#
loop_
_entity.id
_entity.type
_entity.pdbx_description
1 polymer ?
#
loop_
_entity_poly.entity_id
_entity_poly.type
_entity_poly.pdbx_seq_one_letter_code
_entity_poly.pdbx_strand_id
1 'polypeptide(L)'
;MKKKIGKYTLEGYEVKGFEDTVKEIIRFSKLYFKDLLEPNKQNKDIKLMSNRQFFEFIKSLPYVKDFKEFLNRPSISLLMAENNHPFDCDDRTILSLAFFRLKNYLLGYERFKTRVLVTGRYNKPHHVYIEFKDGAGNWTPFDPTYPRNIYGEHLFEPNFKKVFEA
;
A
#
# COMPACT_ATOMS: atom_id res chain seq x y z
N MET A 1 -4.37 -17.11 -9.94
CA MET A 1 -3.23 -17.85 -10.55
C MET A 1 -1.99 -17.64 -9.69
N LYS A 2 -1.25 -18.70 -9.32
CA LYS A 2 0.01 -18.58 -8.55
C LYS A 2 1.22 -18.70 -9.48
N LYS A 3 2.08 -17.67 -9.53
CA LYS A 3 3.32 -17.65 -10.33
C LYS A 3 4.52 -17.43 -9.41
N LYS A 4 5.59 -18.22 -9.53
CA LYS A 4 6.81 -17.96 -8.76
C LYS A 4 7.66 -16.85 -9.38
N ILE A 5 8.18 -15.95 -8.55
CA ILE A 5 9.20 -14.94 -8.91
C ILE A 5 10.35 -15.12 -7.91
N GLY A 6 11.42 -15.79 -8.34
CA GLY A 6 12.48 -16.23 -7.44
C GLY A 6 11.94 -17.12 -6.32
N LYS A 7 12.18 -16.75 -5.05
CA LYS A 7 11.63 -17.44 -3.87
C LYS A 7 10.18 -17.05 -3.52
N TYR A 8 9.62 -16.04 -4.18
CA TYR A 8 8.29 -15.50 -3.85
C TYR A 8 7.21 -16.10 -4.74
N THR A 9 5.97 -16.08 -4.26
CA THR A 9 4.79 -16.46 -5.04
C THR A 9 3.95 -15.21 -5.27
N LEU A 10 3.76 -14.86 -6.54
CA LEU A 10 2.77 -13.92 -7.01
C LEU A 10 1.41 -14.62 -7.01
N GLU A 11 0.44 -14.05 -6.29
CA GLU A 11 -0.90 -14.59 -6.20
C GLU A 11 -1.86 -13.63 -6.93
N GLY A 12 -2.33 -14.03 -8.10
CA GLY A 12 -3.41 -13.32 -8.79
C GLY A 12 -4.76 -13.75 -8.28
N TYR A 13 -5.61 -12.78 -7.94
CA TYR A 13 -6.97 -12.97 -7.43
C TYR A 13 -7.98 -12.48 -8.45
N GLU A 14 -9.07 -13.23 -8.61
CA GLU A 14 -10.24 -12.73 -9.31
C GLU A 14 -11.15 -12.06 -8.26
N VAL A 15 -11.40 -10.78 -8.44
CA VAL A 15 -12.02 -9.94 -7.42
C VAL A 15 -13.44 -9.61 -7.85
N LYS A 16 -14.42 -9.88 -6.98
CA LYS A 16 -15.85 -9.71 -7.29
C LYS A 16 -16.35 -8.29 -7.01
N GLY A 17 -15.55 -7.49 -6.29
CA GLY A 17 -15.84 -6.12 -5.91
C GLY A 17 -14.77 -5.57 -4.96
N PHE A 18 -14.78 -4.25 -4.72
CA PHE A 18 -13.73 -3.57 -3.98
C PHE A 18 -13.62 -4.02 -2.51
N GLU A 19 -14.71 -4.52 -1.89
CA GLU A 19 -14.64 -5.07 -0.54
C GLU A 19 -13.71 -6.30 -0.47
N ASP A 20 -13.68 -7.13 -1.51
CA ASP A 20 -12.77 -8.28 -1.56
C ASP A 20 -11.33 -7.82 -1.82
N THR A 21 -11.12 -6.81 -2.67
CA THR A 21 -9.82 -6.15 -2.86
C THR A 21 -9.28 -5.64 -1.53
N VAL A 22 -10.10 -4.92 -0.74
CA VAL A 22 -9.70 -4.39 0.56
C VAL A 22 -9.34 -5.50 1.56
N LYS A 23 -10.12 -6.59 1.62
CA LYS A 23 -9.78 -7.73 2.47
C LYS A 23 -8.41 -8.30 2.12
N GLU A 24 -8.12 -8.45 0.83
CA GLU A 24 -6.84 -8.98 0.38
C GLU A 24 -5.69 -7.99 0.62
N ILE A 25 -5.89 -6.69 0.42
CA ILE A 25 -4.91 -5.65 0.79
C ILE A 25 -4.53 -5.76 2.28
N ILE A 26 -5.54 -5.85 3.15
CA ILE A 26 -5.33 -5.99 4.60
C ILE A 26 -4.61 -7.31 4.90
N ARG A 27 -5.03 -8.42 4.28
CA ARG A 27 -4.43 -9.74 4.45
C ARG A 27 -2.95 -9.76 4.03
N PHE A 28 -2.63 -9.25 2.85
CA PHE A 28 -1.26 -9.17 2.32
C PHE A 28 -0.36 -8.33 3.20
N SER A 29 -0.83 -7.14 3.59
CA SER A 29 -0.05 -6.27 4.48
C SER A 29 0.24 -6.95 5.82
N LYS A 30 -0.72 -7.70 6.38
CA LYS A 30 -0.57 -8.40 7.66
C LYS A 30 0.38 -9.60 7.57
N LEU A 31 0.27 -10.40 6.50
CA LEU A 31 1.09 -11.61 6.35
C LEU A 31 2.54 -11.28 5.99
N TYR A 32 2.76 -10.19 5.25
CA TYR A 32 4.03 -9.95 4.57
C TYR A 32 4.70 -8.62 4.94
N PHE A 33 4.31 -7.94 6.03
CA PHE A 33 4.95 -6.67 6.41
C PHE A 33 6.47 -6.79 6.65
N LYS A 34 6.96 -7.97 7.07
CA LYS A 34 8.39 -8.22 7.30
C LYS A 34 9.20 -8.31 6.01
N ASP A 35 8.56 -8.46 4.84
CA ASP A 35 9.23 -8.37 3.54
C ASP A 35 9.93 -7.03 3.35
N LEU A 36 9.47 -5.96 4.02
CA LEU A 36 10.10 -4.64 3.99
C LEU A 36 11.47 -4.59 4.72
N LEU A 37 11.86 -5.65 5.43
CA LEU A 37 13.20 -5.81 6.00
C LEU A 37 14.19 -6.45 5.01
N GLU A 38 13.69 -6.99 3.90
CA GLU A 38 14.54 -7.61 2.88
C GLU A 38 15.24 -6.55 2.03
N PRO A 39 16.44 -6.85 1.49
CA PRO A 39 17.10 -5.96 0.53
C PRO A 39 16.20 -5.67 -0.68
N ASN A 40 16.09 -4.41 -1.05
CA ASN A 40 15.42 -3.97 -2.29
C ASN A 40 16.45 -3.53 -3.34
N LYS A 41 16.02 -3.42 -4.60
CA LYS A 41 16.89 -3.03 -5.72
C LYS A 41 17.54 -1.66 -5.51
N GLN A 42 16.89 -0.77 -4.77
CA GLN A 42 17.37 0.57 -4.51
C GLN A 42 18.32 0.65 -3.30
N ASN A 43 18.65 -0.50 -2.68
CA ASN A 43 19.48 -0.63 -1.48
C ASN A 43 19.06 0.34 -0.35
N LYS A 44 17.74 0.57 -0.22
CA LYS A 44 17.18 1.48 0.77
C LYS A 44 16.86 0.76 2.06
N ASP A 45 17.25 1.33 3.19
CA ASP A 45 16.87 0.80 4.50
C ASP A 45 15.49 1.33 4.94
N ILE A 46 14.43 0.60 4.63
CA ILE A 46 13.03 1.03 4.84
C ILE A 46 12.71 1.21 6.33
N LYS A 47 13.27 0.38 7.23
CA LYS A 47 13.01 0.50 8.68
C LYS A 47 13.52 1.82 9.28
N LEU A 48 14.46 2.50 8.62
CA LEU A 48 15.02 3.78 9.07
C LEU A 48 14.29 4.98 8.47
N MET A 49 13.36 4.77 7.53
CA MET A 49 12.63 5.87 6.90
C MET A 49 11.59 6.47 7.85
N SER A 50 11.52 7.79 7.85
CA SER A 50 10.33 8.52 8.31
C SER A 50 9.13 8.21 7.42
N ASN A 51 7.91 8.50 7.91
CA ASN A 51 6.68 8.33 7.13
C ASN A 51 6.75 9.10 5.81
N ARG A 52 7.27 10.32 5.82
CA ARG A 52 7.41 11.15 4.62
C ARG A 52 8.45 10.59 3.65
N GLN A 53 9.60 10.12 4.14
CA GLN A 53 10.62 9.50 3.28
C GLN A 53 10.08 8.24 2.60
N PHE A 54 9.34 7.39 3.33
CA PHE A 54 8.72 6.21 2.74
C PHE A 54 7.65 6.58 1.71
N PHE A 55 6.82 7.59 2.00
CA PHE A 55 5.84 8.12 1.05
C PHE A 55 6.49 8.56 -0.26
N GLU A 56 7.51 9.42 -0.18
CA GLU A 56 8.21 9.94 -1.37
C GLU A 56 8.96 8.83 -2.12
N PHE A 57 9.52 7.86 -1.40
CA PHE A 57 10.14 6.69 -2.02
C PHE A 57 9.14 5.89 -2.86
N ILE A 58 7.99 5.50 -2.31
CA ILE A 58 6.97 4.76 -3.06
C ILE A 58 6.42 5.61 -4.22
N LYS A 59 6.16 6.90 -3.99
CA LYS A 59 5.68 7.83 -5.02
C LYS A 59 6.65 7.96 -6.20
N SER A 60 7.96 7.85 -5.96
CA SER A 60 8.99 7.92 -7.00
C SER A 60 9.03 6.71 -7.93
N LEU A 61 8.45 5.57 -7.51
CA LEU A 61 8.41 4.36 -8.32
C LEU A 61 7.37 4.51 -9.46
N PRO A 62 7.58 3.91 -10.65
CA PRO A 62 6.63 3.97 -11.76
C PRO A 62 5.24 3.42 -11.39
N TYR A 63 4.18 4.10 -11.81
CA TYR A 63 2.83 3.56 -11.74
C TYR A 63 2.57 2.69 -12.98
N VAL A 64 2.20 1.43 -12.77
CA VAL A 64 1.88 0.50 -13.85
C VAL A 64 0.53 -0.13 -13.54
N LYS A 65 -0.48 0.21 -14.34
CA LYS A 65 -1.83 -0.31 -14.15
C LYS A 65 -1.86 -1.81 -14.45
N ASP A 66 -2.64 -2.54 -13.67
CA ASP A 66 -3.00 -3.92 -13.96
C ASP A 66 -3.88 -4.09 -15.21
N PHE A 67 -3.55 -5.07 -16.05
CA PHE A 67 -4.43 -5.54 -17.15
C PHE A 67 -5.48 -6.55 -16.66
N LYS A 68 -5.20 -7.23 -15.55
CA LYS A 68 -6.11 -8.05 -14.73
C LYS A 68 -5.71 -7.78 -13.28
N GLU A 69 -6.65 -7.80 -12.34
CA GLU A 69 -6.35 -7.46 -10.94
C GLU A 69 -5.34 -8.46 -10.34
N PHE A 70 -4.17 -7.96 -9.92
CA PHE A 70 -3.10 -8.73 -9.32
C PHE A 70 -2.61 -8.02 -8.06
N LEU A 71 -2.52 -8.75 -6.95
CA LEU A 71 -1.97 -8.21 -5.71
C LEU A 71 -0.56 -8.75 -5.49
N ASN A 72 0.38 -7.83 -5.26
CA ASN A 72 1.76 -8.14 -5.02
C ASN A 72 2.08 -8.15 -3.53
N ARG A 73 2.95 -9.07 -3.14
CA ARG A 73 3.62 -8.99 -1.84
C ARG A 73 4.56 -7.78 -1.82
N PRO A 74 4.80 -7.14 -0.66
CA PRO A 74 5.73 -6.02 -0.55
C PRO A 74 7.11 -6.26 -1.18
N SER A 75 7.69 -7.45 -0.97
CA SER A 75 8.98 -7.84 -1.57
C SER A 75 8.94 -7.84 -3.10
N ILE A 76 7.87 -8.40 -3.69
CA ILE A 76 7.69 -8.43 -5.15
C ILE A 76 7.50 -7.01 -5.68
N SER A 77 6.65 -6.20 -5.04
CA SER A 77 6.41 -4.81 -5.44
C SER A 77 7.72 -4.04 -5.52
N LEU A 78 8.56 -4.11 -4.48
CA LEU A 78 9.85 -3.39 -4.46
C LEU A 78 10.89 -3.99 -5.41
N LEU A 79 10.93 -5.32 -5.56
CA LEU A 79 11.85 -5.99 -6.49
C LEU A 79 11.51 -5.68 -7.95
N MET A 80 10.24 -5.50 -8.28
CA MET A 80 9.76 -5.43 -9.66
C MET A 80 9.31 -4.04 -10.11
N ALA A 81 9.24 -3.05 -9.21
CA ALA A 81 8.72 -1.70 -9.48
C ALA A 81 9.33 -1.00 -10.72
N GLU A 82 10.57 -1.30 -11.09
CA GLU A 82 11.27 -0.69 -12.23
C GLU A 82 11.20 -1.53 -13.53
N ASN A 83 10.54 -2.68 -13.51
CA ASN A 83 10.55 -3.66 -14.61
C ASN A 83 9.24 -3.66 -15.43
N ASN A 84 8.50 -2.53 -15.45
CA ASN A 84 7.13 -2.46 -16.01
C ASN A 84 6.18 -3.54 -15.44
N HIS A 85 6.48 -4.05 -14.25
CA HIS A 85 5.60 -4.96 -13.53
C HIS A 85 4.43 -4.16 -12.94
N PRO A 86 3.21 -4.70 -12.92
CA PRO A 86 2.08 -3.99 -12.36
C PRO A 86 2.32 -3.54 -10.92
N PHE A 87 1.98 -2.29 -10.66
CA PHE A 87 2.22 -1.60 -9.40
C PHE A 87 1.30 -0.38 -9.27
N ASP A 88 0.02 -0.67 -9.03
CA ASP A 88 -1.05 0.32 -9.02
C ASP A 88 -1.44 0.77 -7.60
N CYS A 89 -2.67 1.29 -7.43
CA CYS A 89 -3.14 1.79 -6.13
C CYS A 89 -3.22 0.67 -5.07
N ASP A 90 -3.50 -0.57 -5.46
CA ASP A 90 -3.72 -1.66 -4.51
C ASP A 90 -2.39 -2.09 -3.88
N ASP A 91 -1.37 -2.29 -4.71
CA ASP A 91 -0.02 -2.66 -4.28
C ASP A 91 0.65 -1.58 -3.43
N ARG A 92 0.44 -0.32 -3.80
CA ARG A 92 0.95 0.83 -3.03
C ARG A 92 0.24 0.95 -1.68
N THR A 93 -1.04 0.59 -1.62
CA THR A 93 -1.80 0.50 -0.37
C THR A 93 -1.27 -0.65 0.50
N ILE A 94 -0.99 -1.82 -0.08
CA ILE A 94 -0.36 -2.96 0.62
C ILE A 94 0.97 -2.55 1.24
N LEU A 95 1.84 -1.91 0.47
CA LEU A 95 3.15 -1.42 0.95
C LEU A 95 3.00 -0.39 2.08
N SER A 96 2.06 0.54 1.94
CA SER A 96 1.81 1.59 2.93
C SER A 96 1.32 0.99 4.25
N LEU A 97 0.36 0.05 4.22
CA LEU A 97 -0.07 -0.67 5.42
C LEU A 97 1.06 -1.49 6.03
N ALA A 98 1.77 -2.25 5.19
CA ALA A 98 2.90 -3.08 5.63
C ALA A 98 3.95 -2.24 6.36
N PHE A 99 4.21 -1.01 5.89
CA PHE A 99 5.16 -0.12 6.53
C PHE A 99 4.75 0.27 7.95
N PHE A 100 3.51 0.71 8.16
CA PHE A 100 3.04 1.06 9.51
C PHE A 100 2.97 -0.16 10.45
N ARG A 101 2.59 -1.33 9.92
CA ARG A 101 2.68 -2.60 10.68
C ARG A 101 4.10 -2.93 11.08
N LEU A 102 5.06 -2.77 10.17
CA LEU A 102 6.47 -2.96 10.48
C LEU A 102 6.93 -2.00 11.57
N LYS A 103 6.56 -0.72 11.51
CA LYS A 103 6.92 0.25 12.55
C LYS A 103 6.38 -0.14 13.92
N ASN A 104 5.10 -0.51 14.02
CA ASN A 104 4.52 -1.00 15.28
C ASN A 104 5.24 -2.25 15.78
N TYR A 105 5.54 -3.20 14.88
CA TYR A 105 6.28 -4.41 15.21
C TYR A 105 7.67 -4.10 15.78
N LEU A 106 8.41 -3.17 15.15
CA LEU A 106 9.74 -2.76 15.61
C LEU A 106 9.70 -1.99 16.94
N LEU A 107 8.61 -1.25 17.21
CA LEU A 107 8.40 -0.55 18.47
C LEU A 107 7.96 -1.49 19.61
N GLY A 108 7.41 -2.66 19.29
CA GLY A 108 6.86 -3.61 20.28
C GLY A 108 5.49 -3.22 20.84
N TYR A 109 4.88 -2.15 20.34
CA TYR A 109 3.53 -1.70 20.71
C TYR A 109 2.83 -1.00 19.54
N GLU A 110 1.49 -0.89 19.61
CA GLU A 110 0.70 -0.20 18.60
C GLU A 110 0.79 1.33 18.80
N ARG A 111 1.66 1.97 18.02
CA ARG A 111 1.77 3.44 17.97
C ARG A 111 0.91 4.04 16.86
N PHE A 112 0.95 3.43 15.69
CA PHE A 112 0.25 3.88 14.50
C PHE A 112 -1.01 3.05 14.30
N LYS A 113 -2.18 3.69 14.24
CA LYS A 113 -3.40 3.06 13.76
C LYS A 113 -3.55 3.32 12.27
N THR A 114 -4.08 2.35 11.54
CA THR A 114 -4.29 2.45 10.09
C THR A 114 -5.71 2.10 9.71
N ARG A 115 -6.20 2.71 8.63
CA ARG A 115 -7.46 2.34 7.99
C ARG A 115 -7.34 2.49 6.48
N VAL A 116 -8.03 1.63 5.75
CA VAL A 116 -8.11 1.67 4.29
C VAL A 116 -9.31 2.49 3.86
N LEU A 117 -9.11 3.36 2.88
CA LEU A 117 -10.15 4.19 2.29
C LEU A 117 -10.35 3.75 0.85
N VAL A 118 -11.61 3.48 0.48
CA VAL A 118 -12.02 3.34 -0.91
C VAL A 118 -12.81 4.57 -1.30
N THR A 119 -12.35 5.24 -2.34
CA THR A 119 -12.84 6.56 -2.75
C THR A 119 -13.18 6.62 -4.22
N GLY A 120 -14.04 7.58 -4.58
CA GLY A 120 -14.38 7.90 -5.95
C GLY A 120 -14.76 9.37 -6.11
N ARG A 121 -14.36 9.96 -7.24
CA ARG A 121 -14.79 11.33 -7.63
C ARG A 121 -16.29 11.41 -7.91
N TYR A 122 -16.89 10.28 -8.25
CA TYR A 122 -18.33 10.12 -8.46
C TYR A 122 -18.91 9.18 -7.40
N ASN A 123 -20.13 8.70 -7.60
CA ASN A 123 -20.82 7.78 -6.68
C ASN A 123 -20.36 6.31 -6.77
N LYS A 124 -19.20 6.03 -7.38
CA LYS A 124 -18.65 4.68 -7.57
C LYS A 124 -17.22 4.58 -7.04
N PRO A 125 -16.81 3.40 -6.51
CA PRO A 125 -15.43 3.17 -6.09
C PRO A 125 -14.47 3.29 -7.28
N HIS A 126 -13.29 3.87 -7.06
CA HIS A 126 -12.28 4.07 -8.11
C HIS A 126 -10.84 3.99 -7.60
N HIS A 127 -10.58 4.41 -6.37
CA HIS A 127 -9.22 4.55 -5.84
C HIS A 127 -9.14 4.07 -4.39
N VAL A 128 -8.05 3.39 -4.03
CA VAL A 128 -7.79 2.92 -2.66
C VAL A 128 -6.46 3.45 -2.15
N TYR A 129 -6.43 3.82 -0.88
CA TYR A 129 -5.23 4.25 -0.15
C TYR A 129 -5.48 4.11 1.36
N ILE A 130 -4.56 4.59 2.19
CA ILE A 130 -4.72 4.53 3.64
C ILE A 130 -4.73 5.90 4.30
N GLU A 131 -5.29 5.95 5.49
CA GLU A 131 -4.95 6.96 6.48
C GLU A 131 -4.25 6.27 7.65
N PHE A 132 -3.39 7.02 8.32
CA PHE A 132 -2.79 6.60 9.57
C PHE A 132 -3.00 7.65 10.66
N LYS A 133 -2.92 7.22 11.92
CA LYS A 133 -2.98 8.08 13.10
C LYS A 133 -1.83 7.72 14.04
N ASP A 134 -1.02 8.70 14.43
CA ASP A 134 0.03 8.52 15.45
C ASP A 134 -0.56 8.82 16.84
N GLY A 135 -0.72 7.79 17.68
CA GLY A 135 -1.32 7.91 19.01
C GLY A 135 -2.75 8.48 18.99
N ALA A 136 -2.97 9.57 19.73
CA ALA A 136 -4.27 10.23 19.84
C ALA A 136 -4.54 11.28 18.74
N GLY A 137 -3.63 11.47 17.77
CA GLY A 137 -3.70 12.52 16.74
C GLY A 137 -4.85 12.41 15.73
N ASN A 138 -4.82 13.24 14.70
CA ASN A 138 -5.79 13.18 13.62
C ASN A 138 -5.41 12.11 12.58
N TRP A 139 -6.41 11.59 11.86
CA TRP A 139 -6.16 10.74 10.70
C TRP A 139 -5.46 11.56 9.61
N THR A 140 -4.31 11.07 9.17
CA THR A 140 -3.46 11.70 8.17
C THR A 140 -3.49 10.85 6.89
N PRO A 141 -3.89 11.42 5.74
CA PRO A 141 -3.85 10.74 4.46
C PRO A 141 -2.44 10.27 4.09
N PHE A 142 -2.35 9.05 3.56
CA PHE A 142 -1.13 8.46 3.06
C PHE A 142 -1.42 7.74 1.75
N ASP A 143 -1.29 8.49 0.66
CA ASP A 143 -1.57 8.03 -0.70
C ASP A 143 -0.39 8.34 -1.65
N PRO A 144 0.60 7.45 -1.78
CA PRO A 144 1.74 7.65 -2.67
C PRO A 144 1.46 7.18 -4.11
N THR A 145 0.20 7.16 -4.56
CA THR A 145 -0.18 6.51 -5.83
C THR A 145 0.29 7.27 -7.06
N TYR A 146 0.01 8.57 -7.14
CA TYR A 146 0.35 9.37 -8.32
C TYR A 146 1.44 10.40 -8.00
N PRO A 147 2.23 10.83 -9.00
CA PRO A 147 3.27 11.85 -8.80
C PRO A 147 2.75 13.17 -8.22
N ARG A 148 1.48 13.51 -8.52
CA ARG A 148 0.81 14.73 -8.01
C ARG A 148 0.33 14.62 -6.57
N ASN A 149 0.40 13.44 -5.94
CA ASN A 149 -0.06 13.26 -4.58
C ASN A 149 0.91 13.92 -3.60
N ILE A 150 0.34 14.55 -2.57
CA ILE A 150 1.07 15.28 -1.54
C ILE A 150 0.90 14.53 -0.22
N TYR A 151 2.01 14.39 0.53
CA TYR A 151 2.01 13.73 1.82
C TYR A 151 1.07 14.44 2.81
N GLY A 152 0.14 13.70 3.41
CA GLY A 152 -0.82 14.24 4.36
C GLY A 152 -2.05 14.91 3.73
N GLU A 153 -2.19 14.86 2.41
CA GLU A 153 -3.33 15.44 1.70
C GLU A 153 -4.13 14.40 0.94
N HIS A 154 -5.44 14.63 0.82
CA HIS A 154 -6.30 13.83 -0.05
C HIS A 154 -6.09 14.23 -1.52
N LEU A 155 -6.10 13.25 -2.43
CA LEU A 155 -5.98 13.49 -3.86
C LEU A 155 -7.14 14.35 -4.43
N PHE A 156 -8.32 14.22 -3.85
CA PHE A 156 -9.53 14.98 -4.18
C PHE A 156 -10.57 14.80 -3.06
N GLU A 157 -11.59 15.66 -3.03
CA GLU A 157 -12.77 15.48 -2.18
C GLU A 157 -13.68 14.38 -2.76
N PRO A 158 -13.92 13.27 -2.02
CA PRO A 158 -14.63 12.12 -2.56
C PRO A 158 -16.16 12.27 -2.49
N ASN A 159 -16.85 11.96 -3.59
CA ASN A 159 -18.31 11.77 -3.61
C ASN A 159 -18.72 10.34 -3.21
N PHE A 160 -17.81 9.38 -3.34
CA PHE A 160 -17.93 8.05 -2.76
C PHE A 160 -16.80 7.83 -1.77
N LYS A 161 -17.11 7.44 -0.53
CA LYS A 161 -16.12 7.09 0.49
C LYS A 161 -16.63 5.92 1.32
N LYS A 162 -15.84 4.84 1.39
CA LYS A 162 -15.96 3.80 2.43
C LYS A 162 -14.64 3.65 3.17
N VAL A 163 -14.72 3.33 4.45
CA VAL A 163 -13.59 3.22 5.37
C VAL A 163 -13.60 1.85 6.02
N PHE A 164 -12.42 1.22 6.10
CA PHE A 164 -12.22 -0.11 6.65
C PHE A 164 -11.05 -0.09 7.63
N GLU A 165 -11.27 -0.53 8.87
CA GLU A 165 -10.19 -0.62 9.87
C GLU A 165 -9.17 -1.71 9.48
N ALA A 166 -7.87 -1.44 9.69
CA ALA A 166 -6.76 -2.27 9.21
C ALA A 166 -5.66 -2.50 10.24
#